data_AF-A0A137Q131-F1
#
_entry.id   AF-A0A137Q131-F1
#
_cell.length_a   1.000
_cell.length_b   1.000
_cell.length_c   1.000
_cell.angle_alpha   90.00
_cell.angle_beta   90.00
_cell.angle_gamma   90.00
#
_symmetry.space_group_name_H-M   'P 1'
#
loop_
_entity.id
_entity.type
_entity.pdbx_description
1 polymer ?
#
loop_
_entity_poly.entity_id
_entity_poly.type
_entity_poly.pdbx_seq_one_letter_code
_entity_poly.pdbx_strand_id
1 'polypeptide(L)'
;MSAIQRLDYISYTLITLTSCHRATFVPIFESSIIAELSSLLAKPIDRSDNRNISIQDWCSIAVAVECKTQRVHGDGQADALQHHYQNVIGVSQMHSWQIAVDYDIQQRELACIDKRHNYSTLDGNTILLITTKATLQSMEDLQVVVVLPSKWCFIKELAVLSVSSKKQHGANCFWCGLVGHLPANCSTSVTMVGKLPVPLLPNAKSPQSLQAPNGFQFCFTFATWNACRFGNTCSFVHACSLCGGSSYSAGSCQA
;
A
#
# COMPACT_ATOMS: atom_id res chain seq x y z
N MET A 1 2.53 30.79 12.17
CA MET A 1 2.91 29.71 13.11
C MET A 1 2.57 28.38 12.47
N SER A 2 3.47 27.40 12.51
CA SER A 2 3.25 26.08 11.92
C SER A 2 2.35 25.19 12.78
N ALA A 3 1.78 24.12 12.21
CA ALA A 3 1.00 23.10 12.94
C ALA A 3 1.75 22.62 14.18
N ILE A 4 3.04 22.30 13.98
CA ILE A 4 3.91 21.79 15.04
C ILE A 4 3.97 22.80 16.17
N GLN A 5 4.17 24.10 15.88
CA GLN A 5 4.20 25.15 16.92
C GLN A 5 2.90 25.26 17.73
N ARG A 6 1.75 24.93 17.14
CA ARG A 6 0.45 24.96 17.82
C ARG A 6 0.05 23.63 18.45
N LEU A 7 0.88 22.59 18.30
CA LEU A 7 0.55 21.21 18.63
C LEU A 7 -0.74 20.74 17.94
N ASP A 8 -1.00 21.24 16.73
CA ASP A 8 -2.15 20.81 15.92
C ASP A 8 -1.91 19.45 15.28
N TYR A 9 -2.98 18.79 14.85
CA TYR A 9 -2.90 17.55 14.09
C TYR A 9 -2.14 17.75 12.77
N ILE A 10 -1.23 16.81 12.47
CA ILE A 10 -0.40 16.81 11.26
C ILE A 10 -0.71 15.57 10.43
N SER A 11 -1.20 15.74 9.22
CA SER A 11 -1.42 14.61 8.31
C SER A 11 -0.08 14.14 7.71
N TYR A 12 0.32 12.90 7.97
CA TYR A 12 1.60 12.38 7.47
C TYR A 12 1.55 12.14 5.96
N THR A 13 0.40 11.70 5.43
CA THR A 13 0.25 11.52 3.99
C THR A 13 0.32 12.81 3.19
N LEU A 14 -0.15 13.93 3.75
CA LEU A 14 0.04 15.24 3.14
C LEU A 14 1.53 15.61 3.07
N ILE A 15 2.33 15.25 4.09
CA ILE A 15 3.79 15.45 4.05
C ILE A 15 4.42 14.58 2.95
N THR A 16 4.00 13.33 2.80
CA THR A 16 4.51 12.42 1.75
C THR A 16 4.25 12.97 0.36
N LEU A 17 2.99 13.35 0.07
CA LEU A 17 2.56 13.90 -1.22
C LEU A 17 3.41 15.12 -1.61
N THR A 18 3.55 16.08 -0.70
CA THR A 18 4.35 17.28 -0.91
C THR A 18 5.84 16.97 -1.12
N SER A 19 6.38 15.98 -0.39
CA SER A 19 7.80 15.58 -0.50
C SER A 19 8.09 14.84 -1.81
N CYS A 20 7.18 13.97 -2.27
CA CYS A 20 7.30 13.25 -3.54
C CYS A 20 7.32 14.19 -4.75
N HIS A 21 6.57 15.29 -4.72
CA HIS A 21 6.61 16.30 -5.79
C HIS A 21 7.93 17.07 -5.88
N ARG A 22 8.76 17.08 -4.81
CA ARG A 22 10.04 17.79 -4.79
C ARG A 22 11.27 16.90 -4.94
N ALA A 23 11.16 15.58 -4.73
CA ALA A 23 12.27 14.64 -4.91
C ALA A 23 12.81 14.54 -6.35
N THR A 24 12.19 15.22 -7.32
CA THR A 24 12.75 15.44 -8.66
C THR A 24 13.81 16.54 -8.71
N PHE A 25 14.02 17.31 -7.63
CA PHE A 25 15.03 18.37 -7.54
C PHE A 25 15.70 18.39 -6.15
N VAL A 26 16.95 17.89 -6.09
CA VAL A 26 18.03 18.14 -5.11
C VAL A 26 17.72 18.03 -3.59
N PRO A 27 18.53 17.30 -2.80
CA PRO A 27 18.27 17.09 -1.37
C PRO A 27 18.63 18.34 -0.54
N ILE A 28 17.63 19.17 -0.24
CA ILE A 28 17.69 20.19 0.82
C ILE A 28 16.47 19.98 1.72
N PHE A 29 16.51 18.90 2.50
CA PHE A 29 15.41 18.43 3.33
C PHE A 29 15.54 18.99 4.75
N GLU A 30 14.92 20.14 5.02
CA GLU A 30 14.44 20.49 6.38
C GLU A 30 13.60 21.77 6.34
N SER A 31 14.05 22.78 5.62
CA SER A 31 13.40 24.11 5.59
C SER A 31 12.10 24.14 4.77
N SER A 32 11.99 23.33 3.72
CA SER A 32 10.83 23.33 2.82
C SER A 32 9.58 22.65 3.38
N ILE A 33 9.73 21.57 4.14
CA ILE A 33 8.60 20.82 4.71
C ILE A 33 7.83 21.68 5.73
N ILE A 34 8.55 22.58 6.42
CA ILE A 34 8.02 23.43 7.50
C ILE A 34 7.09 24.53 6.97
N ALA A 35 7.40 25.14 5.82
CA ALA A 35 6.58 26.21 5.24
C ALA A 35 5.20 25.69 4.79
N GLU A 36 5.16 24.47 4.27
CA GLU A 36 3.96 23.89 3.64
C GLU A 36 2.99 23.28 4.67
N LEU A 37 3.53 22.74 5.77
CA LEU A 37 2.75 22.33 6.96
C LEU A 37 1.89 23.45 7.54
N SER A 38 2.25 24.71 7.30
CA SER A 38 1.50 25.88 7.79
C SER A 38 0.32 26.25 6.86
N SER A 39 0.39 25.88 5.59
CA SER A 39 -0.61 26.21 4.54
C SER A 39 -1.80 25.25 4.53
N LEU A 40 -1.57 23.97 4.82
CA LEU A 40 -2.54 22.89 4.61
C LEU A 40 -3.63 22.74 5.70
N LEU A 41 -3.54 23.47 6.80
CA LEU A 41 -4.41 23.28 7.99
C LEU A 41 -5.73 24.06 7.97
N ALA A 42 -6.07 24.74 6.87
CA ALA A 42 -7.26 25.60 6.81
C ALA A 42 -8.55 24.89 6.38
N LYS A 43 -8.50 23.61 5.95
CA LYS A 43 -9.67 22.83 5.51
C LYS A 43 -9.94 21.67 6.48
N PRO A 44 -11.22 21.27 6.69
CA PRO A 44 -11.52 20.01 7.36
C PRO A 44 -10.87 18.88 6.58
N ILE A 45 -9.89 18.23 7.20
CA ILE A 45 -9.03 17.24 6.55
C ILE A 45 -9.79 15.92 6.53
N ASP A 46 -10.19 15.46 5.34
CA ASP A 46 -10.55 14.06 5.15
C ASP A 46 -9.31 13.21 5.48
N ARG A 47 -9.46 12.31 6.46
CA ARG A 47 -8.38 11.49 6.99
C ARG A 47 -8.30 10.13 6.31
N SER A 48 -9.20 9.84 5.37
CA SER A 48 -9.21 8.62 4.57
C SER A 48 -7.85 8.35 3.92
N ASP A 49 -7.19 9.40 3.43
CA ASP A 49 -5.88 9.28 2.78
C ASP A 49 -4.76 8.85 3.74
N ASN A 50 -4.82 9.22 5.03
CA ASN A 50 -3.78 8.87 6.01
C ASN A 50 -3.60 7.37 6.20
N ARG A 51 -4.64 6.59 5.91
CA ARG A 51 -4.64 5.13 6.04
C ARG A 51 -3.74 4.43 5.02
N ASN A 52 -3.43 5.09 3.91
CA ASN A 52 -2.69 4.51 2.80
C ASN A 52 -1.17 4.75 2.87
N ILE A 53 -0.66 5.32 3.98
CA ILE A 53 0.77 5.56 4.15
C ILE A 53 1.54 4.24 4.26
N SER A 54 2.67 4.10 3.57
CA SER A 54 3.55 2.94 3.74
C SER A 54 4.31 3.06 5.07
N ILE A 55 4.70 1.92 5.65
CA ILE A 55 5.52 1.91 6.88
C ILE A 55 6.84 2.70 6.70
N GLN A 56 7.46 2.61 5.52
CA GLN A 56 8.70 3.32 5.22
C GLN A 56 8.49 4.84 5.15
N ASP A 57 7.42 5.29 4.49
CA ASP A 57 7.08 6.71 4.42
C ASP A 57 6.73 7.25 5.80
N TRP A 58 5.95 6.48 6.57
CA TRP A 58 5.56 6.83 7.93
C TRP A 58 6.80 6.98 8.84
N CYS A 59 7.73 6.02 8.84
CA CYS A 59 8.97 6.11 9.63
C CYS A 59 9.80 7.35 9.25
N SER A 60 9.94 7.60 7.95
CA SER A 60 10.72 8.74 7.45
C SER A 60 10.12 10.08 7.92
N ILE A 61 8.80 10.20 7.91
CA ILE A 61 8.09 11.39 8.36
C ILE A 61 8.11 11.51 9.88
N ALA A 62 7.93 10.39 10.59
CA ALA A 62 7.95 10.35 12.04
C ALA A 62 9.25 10.98 12.60
N VAL A 63 10.40 10.58 12.08
CA VAL A 63 11.72 11.14 12.45
C VAL A 63 11.79 12.66 12.18
N ALA A 64 11.30 13.11 11.03
CA ALA A 64 11.29 14.54 10.70
C ALA A 64 10.39 15.36 11.65
N VAL A 65 9.23 14.81 12.02
CA VAL A 65 8.28 15.44 12.95
C VAL A 65 8.84 15.46 14.38
N GLU A 66 9.51 14.39 14.82
CA GLU A 66 10.21 14.33 16.12
C GLU A 66 11.32 15.38 16.19
N CYS A 67 12.23 15.40 15.22
CA CYS A 67 13.32 16.39 15.20
C CYS A 67 12.77 17.82 15.25
N LYS A 68 11.69 18.09 14.51
CA LYS A 68 11.07 19.42 14.53
C LYS A 68 10.33 19.72 15.85
N THR A 69 9.71 18.72 16.46
CA THR A 69 9.07 18.83 17.78
C THR A 69 10.10 19.14 18.84
N GLN A 70 11.24 18.46 18.83
CA GLN A 70 12.36 18.71 19.74
C GLN A 70 12.83 20.17 19.68
N ARG A 71 13.03 20.70 18.47
CA ARG A 71 13.48 22.09 18.27
C ARG A 71 12.46 23.13 18.73
N VAL A 72 11.18 22.80 18.77
CA VAL A 72 10.09 23.77 19.03
C VAL A 72 9.56 23.68 20.46
N HIS A 73 9.47 22.47 21.00
CA HIS A 73 8.82 22.17 22.30
C HIS A 73 9.77 21.58 23.33
N GLY A 74 11.03 21.32 22.97
CA GLY A 74 12.03 20.73 23.85
C GLY A 74 11.98 19.20 23.89
N ASP A 75 12.92 18.63 24.65
CA ASP A 75 13.19 17.19 24.65
C ASP A 75 12.02 16.37 25.20
N GLY A 76 11.34 16.83 26.26
CA GLY A 76 10.25 16.06 26.87
C GLY A 76 9.10 15.73 25.90
N GLN A 77 8.71 16.66 25.02
CA GLN A 77 7.67 16.41 24.03
C GLN A 77 8.17 15.51 22.89
N ALA A 78 9.45 15.66 22.51
CA ALA A 78 10.08 14.81 21.51
C ALA A 78 10.20 13.36 21.99
N ASP A 79 10.61 13.16 23.24
CA ASP A 79 10.70 11.84 23.88
C ASP A 79 9.33 11.17 23.95
N ALA A 80 8.29 11.90 24.37
CA ALA A 80 6.93 11.37 24.40
C ALA A 80 6.45 10.92 23.00
N LEU A 81 6.79 11.70 21.98
CA LEU A 81 6.49 11.39 20.58
C LEU A 81 7.30 10.21 20.04
N GLN A 82 8.56 10.08 20.44
CA GLN A 82 9.41 8.95 20.09
C GLN A 82 8.88 7.65 20.71
N HIS A 83 8.47 7.66 21.98
CA HIS A 83 7.83 6.51 22.63
C HIS A 83 6.53 6.11 21.92
N HIS A 84 5.71 7.09 21.53
CA HIS A 84 4.53 6.82 20.70
C HIS A 84 4.88 6.11 19.39
N TYR A 85 5.95 6.53 18.71
CA TYR A 85 6.37 5.84 17.49
C TYR A 85 6.79 4.40 17.74
N GLN A 86 7.50 4.14 18.84
CA GLN A 86 7.84 2.78 19.25
C GLN A 86 6.57 1.96 19.51
N ASN A 87 5.55 2.55 20.14
CA ASN A 87 4.25 1.90 20.33
C ASN A 87 3.60 1.56 18.99
N VAL A 88 3.57 2.47 18.02
CA VAL A 88 3.00 2.22 16.68
C VAL A 88 3.73 1.08 15.97
N ILE A 89 5.07 1.05 16.03
CA ILE A 89 5.86 -0.05 15.47
C ILE A 89 5.56 -1.37 16.19
N GLY A 90 5.47 -1.37 17.52
CA GLY A 90 5.09 -2.56 18.29
C GLY A 90 3.70 -3.09 17.91
N VAL A 91 2.71 -2.20 17.76
CA VAL A 91 1.36 -2.57 17.28
C VAL A 91 1.44 -3.19 15.89
N SER A 92 2.27 -2.64 14.98
CA SER A 92 2.43 -3.20 13.62
C SER A 92 3.09 -4.59 13.57
N GLN A 93 3.81 -4.98 14.62
CA GLN A 93 4.42 -6.30 14.73
C GLN A 93 3.42 -7.32 15.28
N MET A 94 2.52 -6.90 16.17
CA MET A 94 1.50 -7.77 16.77
C MET A 94 0.20 -7.84 15.97
N HIS A 95 -0.10 -6.81 15.18
CA HIS A 95 -1.32 -6.63 14.41
C HIS A 95 -0.98 -6.23 12.95
N SER A 96 -2.00 -5.94 12.15
CA SER A 96 -1.76 -5.43 10.80
C SER A 96 -1.27 -3.99 10.82
N TRP A 97 -0.52 -3.58 9.79
CA TRP A 97 -0.10 -2.18 9.61
C TRP A 97 -1.30 -1.22 9.61
N GLN A 98 -2.44 -1.65 9.07
CA GLN A 98 -3.66 -0.85 9.04
C GLN A 98 -4.15 -0.50 10.47
N ILE A 99 -4.09 -1.46 11.40
CA ILE A 99 -4.44 -1.24 12.81
C ILE A 99 -3.46 -0.28 13.46
N ALA A 100 -2.16 -0.41 13.18
CA ALA A 100 -1.13 0.49 13.70
C ALA A 100 -1.31 1.94 13.22
N VAL A 101 -1.67 2.14 11.95
CA VAL A 101 -1.95 3.47 11.39
C VAL A 101 -3.22 4.07 11.99
N ASP A 102 -4.29 3.28 12.16
CA ASP A 102 -5.51 3.76 12.82
C ASP A 102 -5.24 4.14 14.28
N TYR A 103 -4.39 3.38 14.99
CA TYR A 103 -3.94 3.71 16.34
C TYR A 103 -3.16 5.03 16.36
N ASP A 104 -2.18 5.18 15.47
CA ASP A 104 -1.39 6.41 15.34
C ASP A 104 -2.28 7.65 15.09
N ILE A 105 -3.21 7.56 14.15
CA ILE A 105 -4.16 8.63 13.83
C ILE A 105 -4.98 9.00 15.07
N GLN A 106 -5.58 8.01 15.75
CA GLN A 106 -6.43 8.27 16.90
C GLN A 106 -5.67 8.89 18.07
N GLN A 107 -4.46 8.41 18.39
CA GLN A 107 -3.65 8.99 19.47
C GLN A 107 -3.22 10.43 19.16
N ARG A 108 -2.83 10.73 17.92
CA ARG A 108 -2.47 12.09 17.51
C ARG A 108 -3.68 13.03 17.47
N GLU A 109 -4.87 12.53 17.17
CA GLU A 109 -6.12 13.29 17.26
C GLU A 109 -6.48 13.62 18.71
N LEU A 110 -6.37 12.64 19.61
CA LEU A 110 -6.60 12.85 21.04
C LEU A 110 -5.62 13.89 21.60
N ALA A 111 -4.33 13.81 21.27
CA ALA A 111 -3.33 14.82 21.63
C ALA A 111 -3.62 16.21 21.04
N CYS A 112 -4.26 16.27 19.87
CA CYS A 112 -4.68 17.52 19.28
C CYS A 112 -5.84 18.17 20.04
N ILE A 113 -6.82 17.37 20.47
CA ILE A 113 -8.03 17.80 21.19
C ILE A 113 -7.70 18.13 22.66
N ASP A 114 -6.99 17.23 23.34
CA ASP A 114 -6.55 17.37 24.72
C ASP A 114 -5.02 17.43 24.80
N LYS A 115 -4.49 18.63 25.08
CA LYS A 115 -3.04 18.85 25.20
C LYS A 115 -2.43 18.14 26.42
N ARG A 116 -3.25 17.61 27.33
CA ARG A 116 -2.81 16.80 28.48
C ARG A 116 -2.78 15.31 28.18
N HIS A 117 -3.27 14.89 27.00
CA HIS A 117 -3.26 13.50 26.59
C HIS A 117 -1.83 12.98 26.52
N ASN A 118 -1.49 12.02 27.37
CA ASN A 118 -0.18 11.38 27.35
C ASN A 118 -0.23 10.17 26.42
N TYR A 119 0.36 10.33 25.23
CA TYR A 119 0.43 9.28 24.22
C TYR A 119 1.77 8.52 24.22
N SER A 120 2.62 8.74 25.24
CA SER A 120 3.88 7.97 25.40
C SER A 120 3.63 6.53 25.87
N THR A 121 2.48 6.25 26.48
CA THR A 121 2.10 4.90 26.94
C THR A 121 1.20 4.20 25.93
N LEU A 122 1.39 2.89 25.79
CA LEU A 122 0.55 2.04 24.94
C LEU A 122 -0.88 1.95 25.51
N ASP A 123 -1.87 2.39 24.75
CA ASP A 123 -3.28 2.27 25.13
C ASP A 123 -3.91 1.00 24.55
N GLY A 124 -3.91 -0.06 25.36
CA GLY A 124 -4.49 -1.35 24.99
C GLY A 124 -6.00 -1.31 24.71
N ASN A 125 -6.75 -0.40 25.34
CA ASN A 125 -8.19 -0.28 25.11
C ASN A 125 -8.47 0.29 23.72
N THR A 126 -7.69 1.28 23.30
CA THR A 126 -7.77 1.84 21.95
C THR A 126 -7.44 0.78 20.89
N ILE A 127 -6.39 -0.03 21.10
CA ILE A 127 -6.01 -1.11 20.17
C ILE A 127 -7.13 -2.16 20.06
N LEU A 128 -7.71 -2.57 21.19
CA LEU A 128 -8.84 -3.49 21.22
C LEU A 128 -10.02 -2.94 20.42
N LEU A 129 -10.40 -1.68 20.66
CA LEU A 129 -11.51 -1.03 19.98
C LEU A 129 -11.31 -0.98 18.45
N ILE A 130 -10.11 -0.58 18.00
CA ILE A 130 -9.76 -0.53 16.57
C ILE A 130 -9.83 -1.93 15.96
N THR A 131 -9.26 -2.92 16.65
CA THR A 131 -9.23 -4.31 16.18
C THR A 131 -10.65 -4.87 16.06
N THR A 132 -11.48 -4.70 17.08
CA THR A 132 -12.89 -5.12 17.05
C THR A 132 -13.65 -4.46 15.91
N LYS A 133 -13.47 -3.16 15.70
CA LYS A 133 -14.09 -2.43 14.58
C LYS A 133 -13.65 -3.00 13.23
N ALA A 134 -12.36 -3.26 13.03
CA ALA A 134 -11.84 -3.84 11.80
C ALA A 134 -12.40 -5.25 11.55
N THR A 135 -12.51 -6.08 12.60
CA THR A 135 -13.13 -7.41 12.49
C THR A 135 -14.61 -7.31 12.10
N LEU A 136 -15.38 -6.42 12.72
CA LEU A 136 -16.79 -6.24 12.38
C LEU A 136 -16.99 -5.79 10.92
N GLN A 137 -16.18 -4.84 10.46
CA GLN A 137 -16.20 -4.38 9.06
C GLN A 137 -15.90 -5.53 8.08
N SER A 138 -14.90 -6.37 8.39
CA SER A 138 -14.59 -7.53 7.55
C SER A 138 -15.74 -8.56 7.48
N MET A 139 -16.53 -8.68 8.54
CA MET A 139 -17.71 -9.56 8.56
C MET A 139 -18.86 -8.99 7.74
N GLU A 140 -19.08 -7.68 7.78
CA GLU A 140 -20.09 -6.99 6.97
C GLU A 140 -19.77 -7.14 5.47
N ASP A 141 -18.52 -6.96 5.07
CA ASP A 141 -18.09 -7.11 3.67
C ASP A 141 -18.32 -8.53 3.12
N LEU A 142 -18.17 -9.55 3.97
CA LEU A 142 -18.45 -10.95 3.60
C LEU A 142 -19.96 -11.22 3.47
N GLN A 143 -20.81 -10.56 4.26
CA GLN A 143 -22.26 -10.73 4.18
C GLN A 143 -22.85 -10.14 2.89
N VAL A 144 -22.27 -9.05 2.37
CA VAL A 144 -22.71 -8.44 1.11
C VAL A 144 -22.57 -9.40 -0.08
N VAL A 145 -21.62 -10.34 -0.04
CA VAL A 145 -21.39 -11.32 -1.11
C VAL A 145 -22.40 -12.49 -1.07
N VAL A 146 -22.98 -12.79 0.09
CA VAL A 146 -23.81 -14.00 0.30
C VAL A 146 -25.30 -13.76 0.03
N VAL A 147 -25.75 -12.49 -0.02
CA VAL A 147 -27.17 -12.13 -0.23
C VAL A 147 -27.41 -11.57 -1.64
N LEU A 148 -26.83 -12.20 -2.66
CA LEU A 148 -27.39 -12.13 -4.01
C LEU A 148 -28.48 -13.21 -4.12
N PRO A 149 -29.76 -12.86 -4.26
CA PRO A 149 -30.82 -13.84 -4.36
C PRO A 149 -30.61 -14.66 -5.63
N SER A 150 -30.23 -15.92 -5.46
CA SER A 150 -30.33 -16.96 -6.47
C SER A 150 -31.80 -17.20 -6.82
N LYS A 151 -32.41 -16.28 -7.57
CA LYS A 151 -33.75 -16.45 -8.13
C LYS A 151 -33.75 -16.03 -9.60
N TRP A 152 -33.67 -17.06 -10.43
CA TRP A 152 -34.30 -17.18 -11.75
C TRP A 152 -33.76 -16.28 -12.86
N CYS A 153 -32.91 -16.88 -13.70
CA CYS A 153 -33.22 -16.94 -15.13
C CYS A 153 -32.59 -18.20 -15.74
N PHE A 154 -33.40 -19.26 -15.83
CA PHE A 154 -33.14 -20.42 -16.66
C PHE A 154 -33.81 -20.15 -18.03
N ILE A 155 -32.98 -20.20 -19.09
CA ILE A 155 -33.33 -20.31 -20.53
C ILE A 155 -33.91 -19.04 -21.19
N LYS A 156 -33.04 -18.26 -21.86
CA LYS A 156 -32.84 -18.31 -23.33
C LYS A 156 -31.77 -17.30 -23.80
N GLU A 157 -31.07 -17.72 -24.86
CA GLU A 157 -30.38 -16.86 -25.83
C GLU A 157 -29.13 -16.08 -25.40
N LEU A 158 -27.97 -16.69 -25.69
CA LEU A 158 -27.00 -16.16 -26.67
C LEU A 158 -27.13 -14.65 -26.98
N ALA A 159 -26.81 -13.80 -26.01
CA ALA A 159 -26.42 -12.43 -26.27
C ALA A 159 -25.09 -12.19 -25.56
N VAL A 160 -24.03 -12.34 -26.36
CA VAL A 160 -22.66 -11.91 -26.15
C VAL A 160 -22.63 -10.61 -25.33
N LEU A 161 -22.40 -10.71 -24.02
CA LEU A 161 -21.98 -9.58 -23.20
C LEU A 161 -20.52 -9.29 -23.53
N SER A 162 -20.35 -8.58 -24.63
CA SER A 162 -19.20 -7.78 -24.98
C SER A 162 -18.99 -6.74 -23.87
N VAL A 163 -18.33 -7.15 -22.78
CA VAL A 163 -17.67 -6.19 -21.90
C VAL A 163 -16.65 -5.47 -22.77
N SER A 164 -16.84 -4.17 -22.95
CA SER A 164 -15.97 -3.30 -23.72
C SER A 164 -14.52 -3.46 -23.23
N SER A 165 -13.77 -4.31 -23.91
CA SER A 165 -12.35 -4.47 -23.70
C SER A 165 -11.71 -3.17 -24.17
N LYS A 166 -11.37 -2.29 -23.22
CA LYS A 166 -10.36 -1.26 -23.48
C LYS A 166 -9.18 -2.00 -24.09
N LYS A 167 -8.97 -1.83 -25.40
CA LYS A 167 -7.87 -2.44 -26.15
C LYS A 167 -6.58 -2.06 -25.45
N GLN A 168 -6.08 -2.93 -24.59
CA GLN A 168 -4.74 -2.82 -24.04
C GLN A 168 -3.80 -3.15 -25.19
N HIS A 169 -3.33 -2.10 -25.85
CA HIS A 169 -2.42 -2.24 -26.98
C HIS A 169 -1.07 -2.74 -26.44
N GLY A 170 -0.67 -3.94 -26.87
CA GLY A 170 0.74 -4.34 -26.91
C GLY A 170 1.27 -5.27 -25.82
N ALA A 171 0.47 -5.74 -24.85
CA ALA A 171 0.95 -6.74 -23.90
C ALA A 171 0.57 -8.16 -24.35
N ASN A 172 1.57 -9.03 -24.45
CA ASN A 172 1.37 -10.48 -24.61
C ASN A 172 1.01 -11.08 -23.24
N CYS A 173 0.11 -12.06 -23.22
CA CYS A 173 -0.17 -12.82 -22.00
C CYS A 173 1.06 -13.63 -21.58
N PHE A 174 1.49 -13.49 -20.31
CA PHE A 174 2.67 -14.20 -19.77
C PHE A 174 2.49 -15.71 -19.58
N TRP A 175 1.29 -16.26 -19.80
CA TRP A 175 1.06 -17.71 -19.77
C TRP A 175 1.04 -18.31 -21.18
N CYS A 176 0.22 -17.76 -22.07
CA CYS A 176 -0.01 -18.34 -23.40
C CYS A 176 0.66 -17.58 -24.56
N GLY A 177 1.34 -16.46 -24.29
CA GLY A 177 2.03 -15.64 -25.29
C GLY A 177 1.14 -14.89 -26.29
N LEU A 178 -0.18 -15.11 -26.27
CA LEU A 178 -1.12 -14.45 -27.18
C LEU A 178 -1.35 -12.99 -26.77
N VAL A 179 -1.54 -12.13 -27.76
CA VAL A 179 -1.95 -10.73 -27.58
C VAL A 179 -3.42 -10.64 -27.18
N GLY A 180 -3.78 -9.54 -26.50
CA GLY A 180 -5.18 -9.14 -26.32
C GLY A 180 -5.81 -9.54 -24.98
N HIS A 181 -5.07 -10.21 -24.11
CA HIS A 181 -5.50 -10.47 -22.73
C HIS A 181 -4.32 -10.54 -21.76
N LEU A 182 -4.64 -10.40 -20.46
CA LEU A 182 -3.69 -10.49 -19.36
C LEU A 182 -3.84 -11.83 -18.61
N PRO A 183 -2.86 -12.24 -17.77
CA PRO A 183 -2.90 -13.54 -17.10
C PRO A 183 -4.20 -13.84 -16.37
N ALA A 184 -4.81 -12.90 -15.63
CA ALA A 184 -6.05 -13.18 -14.90
C ALA A 184 -7.25 -13.52 -15.79
N ASN A 185 -7.19 -13.18 -17.09
CA ASN A 185 -8.24 -13.48 -18.07
C ASN A 185 -7.83 -14.60 -19.03
N CYS A 186 -6.70 -15.26 -18.79
CA CYS A 186 -6.20 -16.33 -19.65
C CYS A 186 -6.87 -17.65 -19.28
N SER A 187 -7.52 -18.30 -20.25
CA SER A 187 -8.21 -19.58 -20.05
C SER A 187 -7.32 -20.80 -20.31
N THR A 188 -6.02 -20.61 -20.57
CA THR A 188 -5.12 -21.72 -20.90
C THR A 188 -4.71 -22.46 -19.62
N SER A 189 -4.89 -23.77 -19.61
CA SER A 189 -4.48 -24.64 -18.49
C SER A 189 -2.98 -24.97 -18.49
N VAL A 190 -2.29 -24.68 -19.59
CA VAL A 190 -0.87 -24.98 -19.79
C VAL A 190 -0.19 -23.79 -20.46
N THR A 191 0.99 -23.43 -20.00
CA THR A 191 1.80 -22.37 -20.61
C THR A 191 2.36 -22.80 -21.97
N MET A 192 2.90 -21.86 -22.75
CA MET A 192 3.54 -22.18 -24.04
C MET A 192 4.67 -23.22 -23.95
N VAL A 193 5.27 -23.40 -22.77
CA VAL A 193 6.36 -24.35 -22.52
C VAL A 193 5.87 -25.67 -21.90
N GLY A 194 4.57 -25.96 -21.95
CA GLY A 194 4.03 -27.22 -21.43
C GLY A 194 3.92 -27.31 -19.91
N LYS A 195 4.21 -26.23 -19.17
CA LYS A 195 4.13 -26.18 -17.69
C LYS A 195 2.80 -25.61 -17.22
N LEU A 196 2.40 -25.93 -15.99
CA LEU A 196 1.23 -25.32 -15.36
C LEU A 196 1.44 -23.80 -15.18
N PRO A 197 0.42 -22.97 -15.43
CA PRO A 197 0.46 -21.55 -15.14
C PRO A 197 0.80 -21.28 -13.68
N VAL A 198 1.65 -20.29 -13.47
CA VAL A 198 1.96 -19.78 -12.14
C VAL A 198 0.68 -19.15 -11.54
N PRO A 199 0.35 -19.40 -10.27
CA PRO A 199 -0.83 -18.82 -9.65
C PRO A 199 -0.76 -17.28 -9.58
N LEU A 200 -1.94 -16.65 -9.59
CA LEU A 200 -2.06 -15.22 -9.28
C LEU A 200 -1.73 -15.01 -7.80
N LEU A 201 -1.03 -13.92 -7.49
CA LEU A 201 -0.70 -13.55 -6.11
C LEU A 201 -1.95 -12.99 -5.42
N PRO A 202 -2.47 -13.64 -4.36
CA PRO A 202 -3.63 -13.13 -3.63
C PRO A 202 -3.29 -11.79 -2.97
N ASN A 203 -4.27 -10.88 -2.91
CA ASN A 203 -4.16 -9.55 -2.29
C ASN A 203 -3.09 -8.63 -2.91
N ALA A 204 -2.61 -8.94 -4.11
CA ALA A 204 -1.71 -8.05 -4.82
C ALA A 204 -2.42 -6.77 -5.26
N LYS A 205 -1.69 -5.65 -5.31
CA LYS A 205 -2.21 -4.36 -5.81
C LYS A 205 -2.75 -4.46 -7.25
N SER A 206 -2.20 -5.38 -8.04
CA SER A 206 -2.68 -5.68 -9.39
C SER A 206 -3.28 -7.08 -9.43
N PRO A 207 -4.49 -7.28 -9.99
CA PRO A 207 -5.09 -8.61 -10.15
C PRO A 207 -4.31 -9.48 -11.14
N GLN A 208 -3.32 -8.92 -11.83
CA GLN A 208 -2.50 -9.58 -12.85
C GLN A 208 -1.17 -10.07 -12.28
N SER A 209 -0.88 -9.79 -11.01
CA SER A 209 0.36 -10.18 -10.36
C SER A 209 0.51 -11.69 -10.27
N LEU A 210 1.66 -12.21 -10.72
CA LEU A 210 2.00 -13.64 -10.66
C LEU A 210 2.87 -13.93 -9.43
N GLN A 211 2.58 -15.03 -8.73
CA GLN A 211 3.30 -15.46 -7.52
C GLN A 211 4.48 -16.39 -7.88
N ALA A 212 5.70 -15.95 -7.64
CA ALA A 212 6.90 -16.77 -7.79
C ALA A 212 6.97 -17.89 -6.73
N PRO A 213 7.78 -18.95 -6.94
CA PRO A 213 7.89 -20.09 -6.01
C PRO A 213 8.29 -19.72 -4.58
N ASN A 214 8.95 -18.58 -4.40
CA ASN A 214 9.34 -18.04 -3.10
C ASN A 214 8.23 -17.20 -2.42
N GLY A 215 7.03 -17.15 -3.00
CA GLY A 215 5.89 -16.39 -2.49
C GLY A 215 5.87 -14.91 -2.89
N PHE A 216 6.94 -14.39 -3.48
CA PHE A 216 7.03 -13.00 -3.93
C PHE A 216 6.43 -12.80 -5.33
N GLN A 217 6.25 -11.55 -5.76
CA GLN A 217 5.74 -11.26 -7.10
C GLN A 217 6.85 -11.29 -8.17
N PHE A 218 6.53 -11.76 -9.38
CA PHE A 218 7.40 -11.59 -10.55
C PHE A 218 7.53 -10.13 -11.00
N CYS A 219 8.73 -9.76 -11.44
CA CYS A 219 8.98 -8.46 -12.08
C CYS A 219 8.53 -8.48 -13.54
N PHE A 220 7.38 -7.89 -13.87
CA PHE A 220 6.88 -7.87 -15.26
C PHE A 220 7.80 -7.16 -16.24
N THR A 221 8.51 -6.11 -15.80
CA THR A 221 9.49 -5.42 -16.65
C THR A 221 10.61 -6.36 -17.06
N PHE A 222 11.18 -7.12 -16.10
CA PHE A 222 12.18 -8.14 -16.38
C PHE A 222 11.61 -9.27 -17.25
N ALA A 223 10.41 -9.76 -16.93
CA ALA A 223 9.77 -10.84 -17.68
C ALA A 223 9.46 -10.47 -19.14
N THR A 224 9.28 -9.18 -19.44
CA THR A 224 9.03 -8.69 -20.81
C THR A 224 10.32 -8.38 -21.56
N TRP A 225 11.26 -7.70 -20.91
CA TRP A 225 12.40 -7.05 -21.60
C TRP A 225 13.76 -7.69 -21.28
N ASN A 226 13.79 -8.72 -20.43
CA ASN A 226 15.02 -9.27 -19.84
C ASN A 226 15.91 -8.21 -19.15
N ALA A 227 15.30 -7.09 -18.75
CA ALA A 227 15.97 -5.97 -18.14
C ALA A 227 15.01 -5.30 -17.15
N CYS A 228 15.56 -4.87 -16.03
CA CYS A 228 14.81 -4.10 -15.03
C CYS A 228 15.67 -2.92 -14.63
N ARG A 229 15.10 -1.72 -14.62
CA ARG A 229 15.80 -0.49 -14.21
C ARG A 229 16.34 -0.53 -12.78
N PHE A 230 15.79 -1.41 -11.94
CA PHE A 230 16.22 -1.59 -10.56
C PHE A 230 17.32 -2.65 -10.43
N GLY A 231 17.65 -3.40 -11.48
CA GLY A 231 18.68 -4.44 -11.44
C GLY A 231 18.51 -5.36 -10.22
N ASN A 232 19.60 -5.59 -9.48
CA ASN A 232 19.60 -6.47 -8.31
C ASN A 232 18.89 -5.89 -7.08
N THR A 233 18.49 -4.61 -7.08
CA THR A 233 17.74 -3.99 -5.98
C THR A 233 16.22 -4.05 -6.20
N CYS A 234 15.77 -4.72 -7.27
CA CYS A 234 14.34 -4.93 -7.49
C CYS A 234 13.74 -5.78 -6.35
N SER A 235 12.65 -5.30 -5.76
CA SER A 235 11.89 -6.04 -4.74
C SER A 235 11.09 -7.22 -5.30
N PHE A 236 11.09 -7.41 -6.62
CA PHE A 236 10.37 -8.45 -7.33
C PHE A 236 11.33 -9.48 -7.92
N VAL A 237 10.83 -10.69 -8.14
CA VAL A 237 11.64 -11.81 -8.64
C VAL A 237 11.99 -11.62 -10.11
N HIS A 238 13.28 -11.63 -10.41
CA HIS A 238 13.85 -11.67 -11.76
C HIS A 238 14.02 -13.13 -12.21
N ALA A 239 12.91 -13.71 -12.67
CA ALA A 239 12.92 -15.04 -13.28
C ALA A 239 11.85 -15.12 -14.37
N CYS A 240 12.02 -16.09 -15.27
CA CYS A 240 11.05 -16.44 -16.29
C CYS A 240 9.79 -17.01 -15.63
N SER A 241 8.64 -16.37 -15.85
CA SER A 241 7.34 -16.83 -15.34
C SER A 241 6.85 -18.13 -15.97
N LEU A 242 7.45 -18.58 -17.07
CA LEU A 242 7.07 -19.81 -17.76
C LEU A 242 7.80 -21.03 -17.21
N CYS A 243 9.10 -20.91 -16.92
CA CYS A 243 9.94 -22.06 -16.55
C CYS A 243 10.65 -21.93 -15.19
N GLY A 244 10.72 -20.74 -14.61
CA GLY A 244 11.44 -20.43 -13.37
C GLY A 244 12.92 -20.07 -13.54
N GLY A 245 13.47 -20.07 -14.75
CA GLY A 245 14.88 -19.74 -15.01
C GLY A 245 15.20 -18.26 -14.73
N SER A 246 16.33 -17.97 -14.09
CA SER A 246 16.75 -16.60 -13.71
C SER A 246 17.63 -15.89 -14.75
N SER A 247 18.11 -16.61 -15.76
CA SER A 247 19.03 -16.08 -16.77
C SER A 247 18.34 -15.41 -17.97
N TYR A 248 17.01 -15.55 -18.09
CA TYR A 248 16.25 -15.02 -19.21
C TYR A 248 14.81 -14.65 -18.82
N SER A 249 14.19 -13.85 -19.68
CA SER A 249 12.81 -13.39 -19.57
C SER A 249 11.80 -14.40 -20.13
N ALA A 250 10.51 -14.23 -19.80
CA ALA A 250 9.46 -15.05 -20.39
C ALA A 250 9.38 -14.90 -21.91
N GLY A 251 9.68 -13.72 -22.45
CA GLY A 251 9.73 -13.48 -23.89
C GLY A 251 10.86 -14.22 -24.63
N SER A 252 11.88 -14.70 -23.90
CA SER A 252 13.02 -15.45 -24.46
C SER A 252 12.98 -16.94 -24.13
N CYS A 253 11.91 -17.40 -23.47
CA CYS A 253 11.78 -18.80 -23.11
C CYS A 253 11.40 -19.61 -24.36
N GLN A 254 12.31 -20.47 -24.82
CA GLN A 254 12.03 -21.41 -25.89
C GLN A 254 11.23 -22.60 -25.34
N ALA A 255 10.27 -23.10 -26.13
CA ALA A 255 9.48 -24.30 -25.83
C ALA A 255 10.30 -25.57 -26.04
#